data_AF-A0A7Y4WLX2-F1
#
_entry.id   AF-A0A7Y4WLX2-F1
#
_cell.length_a   1.000
_cell.length_b   1.000
_cell.length_c   1.000
_cell.angle_alpha   90.00
_cell.angle_beta   90.00
_cell.angle_gamma   90.00
#
_symmetry.space_group_name_H-M   'P 1'
#
loop_
_entity.id
_entity.type
_entity.pdbx_description
1 polymer ?
#
loop_
_entity_poly.entity_id
_entity_poly.type
_entity_poly.pdbx_seq_one_letter_code
_entity_poly.pdbx_strand_id
1 'polypeptide(L)'
;MQRLNHISCPFCNSVDIHPAFELLDNKITKEKFTISDCNNCKLRFTQNPPAESSIGPYYDSPKYISHSDNTTGLINNLYHWVRRFMLNRKLSLIKSITSEKSILDIGSGTGYFLQTMKAAGFETTGIEVNEKAREFSRQQFGLQVYSPEYLIENKIGKKFDVATLWHVLEHIYDPKKYLHYIKDQLKNNGHLVIAVPNYESTDASHYKEYWAGYDAPRHLWHFSPETISNLLQENGFTLKNSVRLPFDSFYVSMLSENYKNSFLANVKGAGLGLYSWIISLFNIGKTSSLIYIFQKNIE
;
A
#
# COMPACT_ATOMS: atom_id res chain seq x y z
N MET A 1 -13.49 17.73 -14.45
CA MET A 1 -12.55 16.70 -13.97
C MET A 1 -13.12 15.35 -14.33
N GLN A 2 -12.40 14.52 -15.10
CA GLN A 2 -12.88 13.18 -15.46
C GLN A 2 -12.93 12.31 -14.22
N ARG A 3 -14.01 11.53 -14.05
CA ARG A 3 -14.22 10.66 -12.89
C ARG A 3 -14.56 9.25 -13.33
N LEU A 4 -14.24 8.28 -12.47
CA LEU A 4 -14.57 6.88 -12.69
C LEU A 4 -15.87 6.54 -11.96
N ASN A 5 -16.96 6.43 -12.70
CA ASN A 5 -18.23 5.97 -12.15
C ASN A 5 -18.43 4.49 -12.46
N HIS A 6 -18.57 3.67 -11.43
CA HIS A 6 -18.77 2.24 -11.59
C HIS A 6 -20.24 1.88 -11.39
N ILE A 7 -20.88 1.40 -12.45
CA ILE A 7 -22.26 0.84 -12.41
C ILE A 7 -22.26 -0.67 -12.12
N SER A 8 -21.09 -1.29 -12.08
CA SER A 8 -20.87 -2.70 -11.73
C SER A 8 -19.52 -2.83 -11.01
N CYS A 9 -19.32 -3.91 -10.28
CA CYS A 9 -18.10 -4.16 -9.53
C CYS A 9 -16.88 -4.23 -10.47
N PRO A 10 -15.83 -3.41 -10.24
CA PRO A 10 -14.64 -3.38 -11.10
C PRO A 10 -13.85 -4.70 -11.14
N PHE A 11 -14.04 -5.58 -10.15
CA PHE A 11 -13.30 -6.84 -10.08
C PHE A 11 -14.08 -8.03 -10.62
N CYS A 12 -15.39 -8.11 -10.42
CA CYS A 12 -16.19 -9.28 -10.83
C CYS A 12 -17.34 -8.96 -11.81
N ASN A 13 -17.49 -7.71 -12.23
CA ASN A 13 -18.55 -7.21 -13.12
C ASN A 13 -20.00 -7.41 -12.60
N SER A 14 -20.18 -7.84 -11.35
CA SER A 14 -21.51 -7.94 -10.74
C SER A 14 -22.16 -6.57 -10.60
N VAL A 15 -23.44 -6.45 -10.93
CA VAL A 15 -24.25 -5.25 -10.69
C VAL A 15 -24.76 -5.14 -9.25
N ASP A 16 -24.56 -6.19 -8.44
CA ASP A 16 -24.93 -6.22 -7.02
C ASP A 16 -23.86 -5.49 -6.17
N ILE A 17 -23.80 -4.17 -6.39
CA ILE A 17 -23.02 -3.21 -5.64
C ILE A 17 -23.95 -2.27 -4.88
N HIS A 18 -23.56 -1.88 -3.67
CA HIS A 18 -24.35 -0.96 -2.85
C HIS A 18 -23.44 0.03 -2.10
N PRO A 19 -23.91 1.26 -1.84
CA PRO A 19 -23.17 2.22 -1.02
C PRO A 19 -23.11 1.69 0.42
N ALA A 20 -21.91 1.66 1.00
CA ALA A 20 -21.68 1.27 2.38
C ALA A 20 -21.80 2.49 3.32
N PHE A 21 -21.06 3.56 3.00
CA PHE A 21 -21.08 4.83 3.71
C PHE A 21 -20.39 5.91 2.87
N GLU A 22 -20.45 7.15 3.34
CA GLU A 22 -19.74 8.26 2.72
C GLU A 22 -18.68 8.79 3.69
N LEU A 23 -17.58 9.31 3.15
CA LEU A 23 -16.50 9.94 3.91
C LEU A 23 -16.02 11.22 3.21
N LEU A 24 -15.17 11.98 3.90
CA LEU A 24 -14.51 13.16 3.34
C LEU A 24 -13.05 12.85 3.02
N ASP A 25 -12.51 13.49 1.99
CA ASP A 25 -11.06 13.67 1.84
C ASP A 25 -10.56 14.59 2.96
N ASN A 26 -10.27 13.99 4.10
CA ASN A 26 -9.87 14.71 5.29
C ASN A 26 -8.46 15.31 5.18
N LYS A 27 -7.64 14.86 4.22
CA LYS A 27 -6.26 15.33 4.06
C LYS A 27 -6.17 16.66 3.34
N ILE A 28 -6.90 16.83 2.23
CA ILE A 28 -6.70 17.95 1.32
C ILE A 28 -8.01 18.66 0.98
N THR A 29 -8.86 18.06 0.16
CA THR A 29 -9.92 18.79 -0.54
C THR A 29 -11.21 18.95 0.26
N LYS A 30 -11.42 18.13 1.32
CA LYS A 30 -12.69 18.00 2.05
C LYS A 30 -13.88 17.59 1.17
N GLU A 31 -13.60 17.10 -0.04
CA GLU A 31 -14.62 16.56 -0.92
C GLU A 31 -15.19 15.25 -0.35
N LYS A 32 -16.47 15.01 -0.59
CA LYS A 32 -17.18 13.81 -0.16
C LYS A 32 -17.08 12.69 -1.21
N PHE A 33 -16.78 11.49 -0.76
CA PHE A 33 -16.73 10.28 -1.59
C PHE A 33 -17.60 9.17 -0.97
N THR A 34 -18.20 8.36 -1.83
CA THR A 34 -18.97 7.18 -1.41
C THR A 34 -18.06 5.96 -1.46
N ILE A 35 -18.07 5.17 -0.38
CA ILE A 35 -17.48 3.83 -0.36
C ILE A 35 -18.59 2.83 -0.67
N SER A 36 -18.35 1.91 -1.60
CA SER A 36 -19.31 0.89 -2.03
C SER A 36 -18.76 -0.51 -1.83
N ASP A 37 -19.67 -1.43 -1.56
CA ASP A 37 -19.39 -2.86 -1.38
C ASP A 37 -20.01 -3.67 -2.51
N CYS A 38 -19.32 -4.71 -2.94
CA CYS A 38 -19.86 -5.74 -3.82
C CYS A 38 -20.31 -6.95 -2.99
N ASN A 39 -21.58 -7.35 -3.13
CA ASN A 39 -22.11 -8.51 -2.41
C ASN A 39 -21.57 -9.85 -2.95
N ASN A 40 -21.11 -9.87 -4.21
CA ASN A 40 -20.58 -11.08 -4.87
C ASN A 40 -19.13 -11.38 -4.48
N CYS A 41 -18.18 -10.47 -4.77
CA CYS A 41 -16.76 -10.72 -4.51
C CYS A 41 -16.21 -10.04 -3.24
N LYS A 42 -17.08 -9.40 -2.45
CA LYS A 42 -16.74 -8.72 -1.18
C LYS A 42 -15.75 -7.56 -1.31
N LEU A 43 -15.45 -7.11 -2.53
CA LEU A 43 -14.64 -5.92 -2.75
C LEU A 43 -15.36 -4.69 -2.19
N ARG A 44 -14.63 -3.92 -1.39
CA ARG A 44 -14.96 -2.55 -1.02
C ARG A 44 -14.14 -1.58 -1.86
N PHE A 45 -14.74 -0.54 -2.41
CA PHE A 45 -14.07 0.40 -3.32
C PHE A 45 -14.62 1.82 -3.24
N THR A 46 -13.80 2.80 -3.65
CA THR A 46 -14.18 4.21 -3.69
C THR A 46 -14.93 4.49 -4.99
N GLN A 47 -16.13 5.08 -4.90
CA GLN A 47 -16.92 5.52 -6.05
C GLN A 47 -16.58 6.95 -6.48
N ASN A 48 -16.67 7.19 -7.79
CA ASN A 48 -16.39 8.49 -8.42
C ASN A 48 -15.02 9.10 -8.09
N PRO A 49 -13.92 8.32 -7.94
CA PRO A 49 -12.61 8.92 -7.80
C PRO A 49 -12.25 9.68 -9.09
N PRO A 50 -11.39 10.71 -9.00
CA PRO A 50 -10.79 11.32 -10.17
C PRO A 50 -10.09 10.26 -11.03
N ALA A 51 -10.12 10.44 -12.35
CA ALA A 51 -9.28 9.64 -13.24
C ALA A 51 -7.80 9.93 -12.98
N GLU A 52 -6.92 8.99 -13.33
CA GLU A 52 -5.46 9.07 -13.10
C GLU A 52 -4.85 10.38 -13.61
N SER A 53 -5.28 10.82 -14.80
CA SER A 53 -4.86 12.09 -15.43
C SER A 53 -5.24 13.35 -14.65
N SER A 54 -6.13 13.23 -13.66
CA SER A 54 -6.76 14.35 -12.95
C SER A 54 -6.68 14.25 -11.43
N ILE A 55 -6.03 13.22 -10.88
CA ILE A 55 -5.91 13.01 -9.43
C ILE A 55 -4.86 13.92 -8.76
N GLY A 56 -4.01 14.59 -9.55
CA GLY A 56 -2.92 15.46 -9.05
C GLY A 56 -3.28 16.38 -7.87
N PRO A 57 -4.41 17.13 -7.90
CA PRO A 57 -4.82 18.00 -6.80
C PRO A 57 -5.02 17.29 -5.45
N TYR A 58 -5.26 15.98 -5.44
CA TYR A 58 -5.41 15.16 -4.24
C TYR A 58 -4.07 14.65 -3.68
N TYR A 59 -2.96 15.02 -4.33
CA TYR A 59 -1.57 14.80 -3.90
C TYR A 59 -0.83 16.11 -3.56
N ASP A 60 -1.37 17.26 -3.98
CA ASP A 60 -0.78 18.59 -3.79
C ASP A 60 -0.99 19.14 -2.36
N SER A 61 -0.29 18.55 -1.37
CA SER A 61 -0.15 19.18 -0.07
C SER A 61 1.24 18.98 0.53
N PRO A 62 1.77 19.95 1.32
CA PRO A 62 3.00 19.76 2.09
C PRO A 62 2.94 18.57 3.06
N LYS A 63 1.73 18.14 3.45
CA LYS A 63 1.49 16.96 4.29
C LYS A 63 1.63 15.64 3.51
N TYR A 64 1.41 15.66 2.19
CA TYR A 64 1.51 14.49 1.32
C TYR A 64 2.87 14.39 0.62
N ILE A 65 3.47 15.53 0.29
CA ILE A 65 4.86 15.63 -0.17
C ILE A 65 5.75 15.32 1.05
N SER A 66 5.91 14.03 1.36
CA SER A 66 6.74 13.55 2.44
C SER A 66 8.21 13.76 2.11
N HIS A 67 8.70 14.98 2.28
CA HIS A 67 10.09 15.34 2.54
C HIS A 67 10.14 16.08 3.89
N SER A 68 9.66 15.43 4.94
CA SER A 68 9.88 15.91 6.31
C SER A 68 11.20 15.37 6.85
N ASP A 69 12.31 15.63 6.15
CA ASP A 69 13.62 15.74 6.81
C ASP A 69 13.78 17.13 7.48
N ASN A 70 12.73 17.96 7.41
CA ASN A 70 12.70 19.35 7.86
C ASN A 70 12.16 19.58 9.29
N THR A 71 12.06 18.55 10.14
CA THR A 71 11.73 18.76 11.56
C THR A 71 12.95 18.51 12.44
N THR A 72 13.42 19.54 13.16
CA THR A 72 14.50 19.40 14.15
C THR A 72 13.92 18.85 15.46
N GLY A 73 14.63 17.94 16.13
CA GLY A 73 14.30 17.46 17.49
C GLY A 73 13.96 15.96 17.63
N LEU A 74 13.36 15.61 18.77
CA LEU A 74 13.11 14.22 19.22
C LEU A 74 12.15 13.42 18.31
N ILE A 75 11.18 14.09 17.69
CA ILE A 75 10.18 13.46 16.80
C ILE A 75 10.86 12.93 15.52
N ASN A 76 11.82 13.67 14.97
CA ASN A 76 12.56 13.24 13.80
C ASN A 76 13.46 12.02 14.11
N ASN A 77 14.09 12.01 15.29
CA ASN A 77 14.86 10.85 15.75
C ASN A 77 13.98 9.61 15.91
N LEU A 78 12.78 9.74 16.50
CA LEU A 78 11.83 8.64 16.61
C LEU A 78 11.38 8.16 15.23
N TYR A 79 11.03 9.07 14.32
CA TYR A 79 10.66 8.73 12.94
C TYR A 79 11.77 7.95 12.22
N HIS A 80 13.01 8.43 12.28
CA HIS A 80 14.15 7.74 11.69
C HIS A 80 14.42 6.38 12.33
N TRP A 81 14.24 6.25 13.65
CA TRP A 81 14.34 4.98 14.35
C TRP A 81 13.26 3.98 13.91
N VAL A 82 11.99 4.39 13.89
CA VAL A 82 10.86 3.56 13.41
C VAL A 82 11.10 3.14 11.96
N ARG A 83 11.51 4.07 11.10
CA ARG A 83 11.85 3.78 9.70
C ARG A 83 12.95 2.74 9.61
N ARG A 84 14.07 2.90 10.32
CA ARG A 84 15.18 1.93 10.32
C ARG A 84 14.74 0.56 10.83
N PHE A 85 13.95 0.53 11.90
CA PHE A 85 13.39 -0.71 12.42
C PHE A 85 12.51 -1.41 11.38
N MET A 86 11.62 -0.68 10.73
CA MET A 86 10.71 -1.24 9.72
C MET A 86 11.46 -1.69 8.46
N LEU A 87 12.47 -0.95 8.01
CA LEU A 87 13.33 -1.34 6.90
C LEU A 87 14.09 -2.64 7.20
N ASN A 88 14.68 -2.77 8.40
CA ASN A 88 15.33 -3.99 8.84
C ASN A 88 14.35 -5.17 8.92
N ARG A 89 13.13 -4.95 9.42
CA ARG A 89 12.08 -5.97 9.46
C ARG A 89 11.69 -6.44 8.06
N LYS A 90 11.51 -5.50 7.11
CA LYS A 90 11.24 -5.83 5.70
C LYS A 90 12.39 -6.62 5.10
N LEU A 91 13.65 -6.21 5.34
CA LEU A 91 14.83 -6.96 4.90
C LEU A 91 14.86 -8.39 5.46
N SER A 92 14.63 -8.56 6.77
CA SER A 92 14.57 -9.88 7.40
C SER A 92 13.47 -10.75 6.81
N LEU A 93 12.31 -10.15 6.49
CA LEU A 93 11.22 -10.86 5.83
C LEU A 93 11.60 -11.33 4.43
N ILE A 94 12.21 -10.47 3.61
CA ILE A 94 12.65 -10.88 2.26
C ILE A 94 13.70 -11.99 2.34
N LYS A 95 14.67 -11.87 3.26
CA LYS A 95 15.68 -12.92 3.49
C LYS A 95 15.10 -14.25 3.98
N SER A 96 13.92 -14.26 4.63
CA SER A 96 13.27 -15.51 5.02
C SER A 96 12.48 -16.17 3.89
N ILE A 97 12.21 -15.43 2.81
CA ILE A 97 11.43 -15.92 1.65
C ILE A 97 12.35 -16.54 0.60
N THR A 98 13.54 -15.96 0.37
CA THR A 98 14.47 -16.46 -0.64
C THR A 98 15.93 -16.22 -0.23
N SER A 99 16.80 -17.14 -0.67
CA SER A 99 18.26 -16.97 -0.64
C SER A 99 18.78 -16.16 -1.82
N GLU A 100 17.98 -16.06 -2.89
CA GLU A 100 18.31 -15.31 -4.09
C GLU A 100 18.26 -13.81 -3.84
N LYS A 101 19.00 -13.05 -4.65
CA LYS A 101 19.32 -11.65 -4.36
C LYS A 101 18.85 -10.68 -5.43
N SER A 102 17.78 -10.95 -6.18
CA SER A 102 17.20 -9.98 -7.12
C SER A 102 15.79 -9.53 -6.71
N ILE A 103 15.58 -8.21 -6.63
CA ILE A 103 14.31 -7.62 -6.18
C ILE A 103 13.84 -6.46 -7.06
N LEU A 104 12.54 -6.46 -7.36
CA LEU A 104 11.81 -5.39 -8.02
C LEU A 104 10.85 -4.72 -7.01
N ASP A 105 11.00 -3.43 -6.74
CA ASP A 105 10.10 -2.70 -5.85
C ASP A 105 9.21 -1.75 -6.66
N ILE A 106 7.90 -2.00 -6.65
CA ILE A 106 6.90 -1.19 -7.34
C ILE A 106 6.39 -0.13 -6.37
N GLY A 107 6.48 1.14 -6.77
CA GLY A 107 6.27 2.30 -5.89
C GLY A 107 7.43 2.51 -4.92
N SER A 108 8.65 2.49 -5.45
CA SER A 108 9.88 2.51 -4.63
C SER A 108 10.13 3.82 -3.86
N GLY A 109 9.33 4.87 -4.12
CA GLY A 109 9.41 6.16 -3.45
C GLY A 109 10.80 6.78 -3.58
N THR A 110 11.33 7.29 -2.47
CA THR A 110 12.69 7.85 -2.40
C THR A 110 13.79 6.79 -2.24
N GLY A 111 13.47 5.51 -2.37
CA GLY A 111 14.46 4.45 -2.53
C GLY A 111 15.10 3.92 -1.23
N TYR A 112 14.66 4.34 -0.04
CA TYR A 112 15.23 3.84 1.24
C TYR A 112 15.12 2.32 1.41
N PHE A 113 14.02 1.71 0.96
CA PHE A 113 13.87 0.25 0.99
C PHE A 113 14.87 -0.43 0.06
N LEU A 114 14.93 0.00 -1.20
CA LEU A 114 15.91 -0.50 -2.16
C LEU A 114 17.35 -0.28 -1.70
N GLN A 115 17.67 0.87 -1.10
CA GLN A 115 18.99 1.14 -0.53
C GLN A 115 19.32 0.15 0.60
N THR A 116 18.36 -0.17 1.46
CA THR A 116 18.54 -1.18 2.52
C THR A 116 18.79 -2.57 1.93
N MET A 117 18.05 -2.94 0.88
CA MET A 117 18.21 -4.22 0.17
C MET A 117 19.58 -4.29 -0.54
N LYS A 118 19.97 -3.23 -1.24
CA LYS A 118 21.27 -3.09 -1.91
C LYS A 118 22.43 -3.22 -0.92
N ALA A 119 22.35 -2.56 0.23
CA ALA A 119 23.35 -2.68 1.29
C ALA A 119 23.44 -4.11 1.86
N ALA A 120 22.37 -4.91 1.77
CA ALA A 120 22.37 -6.32 2.12
C ALA A 120 22.81 -7.26 0.98
N GLY A 121 23.26 -6.71 -0.15
CA GLY A 121 23.79 -7.44 -1.30
C GLY A 121 22.75 -7.83 -2.35
N PHE A 122 21.54 -7.26 -2.33
CA PHE A 122 20.56 -7.47 -3.38
C PHE A 122 20.86 -6.62 -4.62
N GLU A 123 20.65 -7.20 -5.80
CA GLU A 123 20.42 -6.49 -7.04
C GLU A 123 19.01 -5.91 -7.03
N THR A 124 18.93 -4.58 -7.06
CA THR A 124 17.68 -3.85 -6.83
C THR A 124 17.25 -3.07 -8.06
N THR A 125 15.98 -3.18 -8.41
CA THR A 125 15.33 -2.31 -9.40
C THR A 125 14.05 -1.73 -8.82
N GLY A 126 13.79 -0.44 -9.07
CA GLY A 126 12.58 0.24 -8.63
C GLY A 126 11.71 0.71 -9.79
N ILE A 127 10.40 0.75 -9.56
CA ILE A 127 9.43 1.48 -10.39
C ILE A 127 8.83 2.58 -9.51
N GLU A 128 8.80 3.81 -10.00
CA GLU A 128 8.25 4.95 -9.25
C GLU A 128 7.64 5.97 -10.21
N VAL A 129 6.43 6.44 -9.91
CA VAL A 129 5.68 7.39 -10.76
C VAL A 129 6.23 8.80 -10.66
N ASN A 130 6.70 9.22 -9.47
CA ASN A 130 7.20 10.56 -9.23
C ASN A 130 8.64 10.73 -9.74
N GLU A 131 8.81 11.62 -10.72
CA GLU A 131 10.11 11.88 -11.33
C GLU A 131 11.17 12.39 -10.34
N LYS A 132 10.80 13.29 -9.43
CA LYS A 132 11.72 13.83 -8.42
C LYS A 132 12.19 12.73 -7.46
N ALA A 133 11.30 11.82 -7.07
CA ALA A 133 11.66 10.68 -6.23
C ALA A 133 12.60 9.69 -6.95
N ARG A 134 12.39 9.46 -8.26
CA ARG A 134 13.33 8.69 -9.10
C ARG A 134 14.71 9.35 -9.15
N GLU A 135 14.75 10.65 -9.42
CA GLU A 135 16.00 11.41 -9.51
C GLU A 135 16.75 11.39 -8.17
N PHE A 136 16.06 11.65 -7.06
CA PHE A 136 16.62 11.55 -5.72
C PHE A 136 17.22 10.16 -5.47
N SER A 137 16.47 9.10 -5.75
CA SER A 137 16.93 7.71 -5.54
C SER A 137 18.18 7.37 -6.35
N ARG A 138 18.28 7.87 -7.59
CA ARG A 138 19.45 7.70 -8.45
C ARG A 138 20.65 8.49 -7.93
N GLN A 139 20.46 9.76 -7.58
CA GLN A 139 21.54 10.65 -7.14
C GLN A 139 22.07 10.28 -5.75
N GLN A 140 21.18 10.02 -4.79
CA GLN A 140 21.56 9.78 -3.40
C GLN A 140 22.08 8.36 -3.16
N PHE A 141 21.51 7.36 -3.84
CA PHE A 141 21.78 5.95 -3.55
C PHE A 141 22.35 5.14 -4.73
N GLY A 142 22.47 5.75 -5.91
CA GLY A 142 22.91 5.06 -7.12
C GLY A 142 22.00 3.89 -7.47
N LEU A 143 20.69 4.07 -7.33
CA LEU A 143 19.68 3.02 -7.59
C LEU A 143 19.21 3.04 -9.05
N GLN A 144 18.88 1.87 -9.59
CA GLN A 144 18.20 1.73 -10.87
C GLN A 144 16.69 1.85 -10.65
N VAL A 145 16.14 3.03 -10.90
CA VAL A 145 14.69 3.30 -10.75
C VAL A 145 14.13 3.79 -12.07
N TYR A 146 13.03 3.21 -12.53
CA TYR A 146 12.36 3.52 -13.80
C TYR A 146 10.95 4.06 -13.57
N SER A 147 10.36 4.65 -14.61
CA SER A 147 8.94 5.01 -14.60
C SER A 147 8.06 3.79 -14.86
N PRO A 148 6.75 3.83 -14.56
CA PRO A 148 5.83 2.71 -14.76
C PRO A 148 5.80 2.16 -16.19
N GLU A 149 6.04 2.99 -17.20
CA GLU A 149 6.06 2.58 -18.61
C GLU A 149 7.10 1.48 -18.88
N TYR A 150 8.24 1.50 -18.19
CA TYR A 150 9.26 0.45 -18.33
C TYR A 150 8.77 -0.93 -17.90
N LEU A 151 7.90 -0.98 -16.88
CA LEU A 151 7.26 -2.22 -16.44
C LEU A 151 6.23 -2.69 -17.46
N ILE A 152 5.36 -1.78 -17.90
CA ILE A 152 4.25 -2.04 -18.83
C ILE A 152 4.77 -2.52 -20.20
N GLU A 153 5.84 -1.90 -20.69
CA GLU A 153 6.44 -2.22 -21.98
C GLU A 153 7.49 -3.34 -21.90
N ASN A 154 7.65 -3.97 -20.73
CA ASN A 154 8.65 -5.04 -20.49
C ASN A 154 10.09 -4.62 -20.88
N LYS A 155 10.46 -3.37 -20.63
CA LYS A 155 11.77 -2.78 -20.99
C LYS A 155 12.85 -2.94 -19.93
N ILE A 156 12.54 -3.55 -18.79
CA ILE A 156 13.51 -3.80 -17.70
C ILE A 156 14.56 -4.85 -18.12
N GLY A 157 14.18 -5.81 -18.97
CA GLY A 157 15.13 -6.75 -19.59
C GLY A 157 15.67 -7.86 -18.68
N LYS A 158 15.10 -8.06 -17.49
CA LYS A 158 15.47 -9.15 -16.56
C LYS A 158 14.28 -9.63 -15.73
N LYS A 159 14.43 -10.79 -15.10
CA LYS A 159 13.41 -11.38 -14.20
C LYS A 159 13.92 -11.38 -12.76
N PHE A 160 13.00 -11.25 -11.81
CA PHE A 160 13.29 -11.09 -10.39
C PHE A 160 12.84 -12.28 -9.56
N ASP A 161 13.55 -12.54 -8.47
CA ASP A 161 13.18 -13.56 -7.48
C ASP A 161 12.05 -13.06 -6.58
N VAL A 162 12.02 -11.74 -6.31
CA VAL A 162 11.01 -11.10 -5.48
C VAL A 162 10.53 -9.81 -6.12
N ALA A 163 9.23 -9.57 -6.10
CA ALA A 163 8.63 -8.27 -6.36
C ALA A 163 7.91 -7.77 -5.10
N THR A 164 7.98 -6.47 -4.82
CA THR A 164 7.37 -5.86 -3.63
C THR A 164 6.47 -4.69 -3.97
N LEU A 165 5.32 -4.58 -3.30
CA LEU A 165 4.42 -3.42 -3.32
C LEU A 165 4.14 -3.01 -1.87
N TRP A 166 4.68 -1.89 -1.43
CA TRP A 166 4.47 -1.39 -0.07
C TRP A 166 3.45 -0.24 -0.06
N HIS A 167 2.16 -0.53 0.18
CA HIS A 167 1.07 0.45 0.09
C HIS A 167 0.94 1.10 -1.28
N VAL A 168 0.82 0.27 -2.31
CA VAL A 168 0.79 0.70 -3.72
C VAL A 168 -0.40 0.10 -4.47
N LEU A 169 -0.76 -1.15 -4.17
CA LEU A 169 -1.81 -1.86 -4.91
C LEU A 169 -3.17 -1.14 -4.83
N GLU A 170 -3.47 -0.55 -3.68
CA GLU A 170 -4.69 0.23 -3.41
C GLU A 170 -4.80 1.52 -4.24
N HIS A 171 -3.69 2.01 -4.81
CA HIS A 171 -3.63 3.21 -5.64
C HIS A 171 -3.66 2.91 -7.15
N ILE A 172 -3.42 1.67 -7.57
CA ILE A 172 -3.31 1.30 -8.98
C ILE A 172 -4.70 1.23 -9.62
N TYR A 173 -4.95 2.01 -10.67
CA TYR A 173 -6.27 2.05 -11.35
C TYR A 173 -6.70 0.73 -12.01
N ASP A 174 -5.76 -0.11 -12.45
CA ASP A 174 -6.05 -1.44 -12.98
C ASP A 174 -5.14 -2.50 -12.32
N PRO A 175 -5.53 -3.00 -11.13
CA PRO A 175 -4.71 -3.94 -10.38
C PRO A 175 -4.45 -5.24 -11.15
N LYS A 176 -5.44 -5.77 -11.87
CA LYS A 176 -5.31 -7.03 -12.62
C LYS A 176 -4.26 -6.91 -13.72
N LYS A 177 -4.29 -5.81 -14.48
CA LYS A 177 -3.31 -5.52 -15.51
C LYS A 177 -1.90 -5.33 -14.95
N TYR A 178 -1.75 -4.62 -13.83
CA TYR A 178 -0.45 -4.49 -13.18
C TYR A 178 0.09 -5.82 -12.63
N LEU A 179 -0.78 -6.67 -12.05
CA LEU A 179 -0.41 -8.00 -11.58
C LEU A 179 0.10 -8.87 -12.73
N HIS A 180 -0.48 -8.76 -13.94
CA HIS A 180 0.04 -9.42 -15.14
C HIS A 180 1.47 -8.96 -15.46
N TYR A 181 1.73 -7.65 -15.52
CA TYR A 181 3.09 -7.15 -15.78
C TYR A 181 4.11 -7.56 -14.69
N ILE A 182 3.70 -7.54 -13.42
CA ILE A 182 4.55 -7.99 -12.31
C ILE A 182 4.84 -9.49 -12.42
N LYS A 183 3.81 -10.30 -12.70
CA LYS A 183 3.96 -11.75 -12.90
C LYS A 183 4.93 -12.03 -14.04
N ASP A 184 4.86 -11.27 -15.12
CA ASP A 184 5.81 -11.39 -16.23
C ASP A 184 7.22 -11.09 -15.76
N GLN A 185 7.47 -10.06 -14.96
CA GLN A 185 8.81 -9.75 -14.44
C GLN A 185 9.33 -10.75 -13.40
N LEU A 186 8.51 -11.65 -12.88
CA LEU A 186 8.96 -12.65 -11.91
C LEU A 186 9.51 -13.91 -12.59
N LYS A 187 10.61 -14.44 -12.04
CA LYS A 187 11.09 -15.79 -12.37
C LYS A 187 10.04 -16.84 -12.00
N ASN A 188 10.19 -18.05 -12.55
CA ASN A 188 9.40 -19.19 -12.08
C ASN A 188 9.66 -19.40 -10.59
N ASN A 189 8.60 -19.68 -9.83
CA ASN A 189 8.63 -19.75 -8.36
C ASN A 189 9.02 -18.44 -7.64
N GLY A 190 9.08 -17.32 -8.36
CA GLY A 190 9.31 -16.00 -7.77
C GLY A 190 8.19 -15.59 -6.83
N HIS A 191 8.51 -14.69 -5.89
CA HIS A 191 7.59 -14.25 -4.85
C HIS A 191 7.09 -12.84 -5.09
N LEU A 192 5.84 -12.60 -4.72
CA LEU A 192 5.22 -11.28 -4.70
C LEU A 192 4.84 -10.95 -3.27
N VAL A 193 5.40 -9.86 -2.73
CA VAL A 193 5.13 -9.39 -1.37
C VAL A 193 4.34 -8.10 -1.45
N ILE A 194 3.12 -8.09 -0.92
CA ILE A 194 2.22 -6.95 -0.98
C ILE A 194 1.84 -6.53 0.43
N ALA A 195 1.99 -5.25 0.75
CA ALA A 195 1.41 -4.65 1.94
C ALA A 195 0.25 -3.73 1.56
N VAL A 196 -0.91 -3.93 2.18
CA VAL A 196 -2.10 -3.08 2.01
C VAL A 196 -2.81 -2.85 3.35
N PRO A 197 -3.54 -1.73 3.49
CA PRO A 197 -4.50 -1.54 4.57
C PRO A 197 -5.57 -2.64 4.55
N ASN A 198 -6.07 -2.97 5.74
CA ASN A 198 -7.11 -3.96 5.94
C ASN A 198 -8.35 -3.30 6.54
N TYR A 199 -9.42 -3.17 5.74
CA TYR A 199 -10.65 -2.51 6.20
C TYR A 199 -11.43 -3.32 7.24
N GLU A 200 -11.10 -4.59 7.46
CA GLU A 200 -11.71 -5.43 8.51
C GLU A 200 -10.95 -5.37 9.85
N SER A 201 -9.92 -4.53 9.93
CA SER A 201 -9.10 -4.33 11.12
C SER A 201 -9.88 -3.78 12.32
N THR A 202 -9.28 -3.92 13.51
CA THR A 202 -9.88 -3.41 14.75
C THR A 202 -10.07 -1.90 14.71
N ASP A 203 -9.07 -1.18 14.23
CA ASP A 203 -9.12 0.28 14.08
C ASP A 203 -10.09 0.70 12.97
N ALA A 204 -10.16 0.01 11.84
CA ALA A 204 -11.17 0.30 10.82
C ALA A 204 -12.60 0.14 11.37
N SER A 205 -12.85 -0.92 12.13
CA SER A 205 -14.14 -1.17 12.78
C SER A 205 -14.48 -0.08 13.81
N HIS A 206 -13.48 0.46 14.52
CA HIS A 206 -13.66 1.52 15.50
C HIS A 206 -13.92 2.89 14.86
N TYR A 207 -13.12 3.27 13.86
CA TYR A 207 -13.17 4.61 13.27
C TYR A 207 -14.19 4.75 12.13
N LYS A 208 -14.62 3.64 11.52
CA LYS A 208 -15.62 3.62 10.44
C LYS A 208 -15.25 4.63 9.33
N GLU A 209 -16.14 5.53 8.94
CA GLU A 209 -15.93 6.55 7.91
C GLU A 209 -14.75 7.51 8.19
N TYR A 210 -14.29 7.59 9.44
CA TYR A 210 -13.12 8.38 9.83
C TYR A 210 -11.81 7.60 9.78
N TRP A 211 -11.84 6.31 9.43
CA TRP A 211 -10.63 5.49 9.38
C TRP A 211 -9.69 6.01 8.29
N ALA A 212 -8.50 6.44 8.71
CA ALA A 212 -7.53 7.06 7.81
C ALA A 212 -6.98 6.10 6.75
N GLY A 213 -7.13 4.78 6.95
CA GLY A 213 -6.76 3.76 5.97
C GLY A 213 -7.60 3.77 4.69
N TYR A 214 -8.77 4.41 4.67
CA TYR A 214 -9.54 4.60 3.43
C TYR A 214 -8.91 5.62 2.49
N ASP A 215 -8.15 6.59 3.02
CA ASP A 215 -7.45 7.65 2.28
C ASP A 215 -8.08 8.14 0.96
N ALA A 216 -9.40 8.29 0.92
CA ALA A 216 -10.07 8.60 -0.34
C ALA A 216 -9.76 10.03 -0.80
N PRO A 217 -9.66 10.26 -2.12
CA PRO A 217 -9.87 9.29 -3.20
C PRO A 217 -8.60 8.58 -3.67
N ARG A 218 -7.50 8.67 -2.92
CA ARG A 218 -6.20 8.13 -3.33
C ARG A 218 -6.16 6.60 -3.25
N HIS A 219 -6.80 6.00 -2.25
CA HIS A 219 -7.07 4.56 -2.25
C HIS A 219 -8.37 4.29 -3.00
N LEU A 220 -8.24 3.60 -4.12
CA LEU A 220 -9.34 3.19 -4.99
C LEU A 220 -9.98 1.90 -4.48
N TRP A 221 -9.17 1.01 -3.94
CA TRP A 221 -9.54 -0.35 -3.53
C TRP A 221 -9.27 -0.55 -2.04
N HIS A 222 -10.25 -1.11 -1.33
CA HIS A 222 -10.16 -1.40 0.09
C HIS A 222 -10.21 -2.91 0.28
N PHE A 223 -9.06 -3.49 0.60
CA PHE A 223 -8.91 -4.94 0.65
C PHE A 223 -9.23 -5.51 2.03
N SER A 224 -9.96 -6.62 2.05
CA SER A 224 -9.96 -7.58 3.16
C SER A 224 -8.95 -8.70 2.86
N PRO A 225 -8.59 -9.53 3.86
CA PRO A 225 -7.75 -10.71 3.63
C PRO A 225 -8.33 -11.66 2.57
N GLU A 226 -9.65 -11.81 2.52
CA GLU A 226 -10.34 -12.61 1.52
C GLU A 226 -10.20 -11.98 0.13
N THR A 227 -10.56 -10.70 -0.04
CA THR A 227 -10.58 -10.05 -1.35
C THR A 227 -9.19 -10.00 -2.00
N ILE A 228 -8.13 -9.70 -1.23
CA ILE A 228 -6.77 -9.70 -1.80
C ILE A 228 -6.29 -11.11 -2.15
N SER A 229 -6.61 -12.12 -1.33
CA SER A 229 -6.24 -13.50 -1.62
C SER A 229 -6.90 -13.99 -2.91
N ASN A 230 -8.20 -13.71 -3.08
CA ASN A 230 -8.94 -14.08 -4.30
C ASN A 230 -8.41 -13.33 -5.53
N LEU A 231 -8.17 -12.02 -5.43
CA LEU A 231 -7.59 -11.22 -6.52
C LEU A 231 -6.27 -11.84 -7.00
N LEU A 232 -5.36 -12.17 -6.08
CA LEU A 232 -4.05 -12.70 -6.43
C LEU A 232 -4.13 -14.13 -6.97
N GLN A 233 -5.02 -14.96 -6.40
CA GLN A 233 -5.27 -16.32 -6.90
C GLN A 233 -5.74 -16.33 -8.34
N GLU A 234 -6.73 -15.50 -8.69
CA GLU A 234 -7.23 -15.35 -10.05
C GLU A 234 -6.15 -14.86 -11.04
N ASN A 235 -5.13 -14.16 -10.53
CA ASN A 235 -4.02 -13.61 -11.33
C ASN A 235 -2.76 -14.49 -11.29
N GLY A 236 -2.90 -15.77 -10.91
CA GLY A 236 -1.82 -16.76 -11.01
C GLY A 236 -0.81 -16.74 -9.86
N PHE A 237 -1.24 -16.32 -8.67
CA PHE A 237 -0.43 -16.31 -7.47
C PHE A 237 -1.06 -17.13 -6.34
N THR A 238 -0.26 -17.93 -5.62
CA THR A 238 -0.72 -18.68 -4.45
C THR A 238 -0.24 -18.02 -3.16
N LEU A 239 -1.14 -17.76 -2.22
CA LEU A 239 -0.77 -17.23 -0.90
C LEU A 239 0.05 -18.26 -0.13
N LYS A 240 1.21 -17.83 0.40
CA LYS A 240 2.10 -18.68 1.20
C LYS A 240 2.10 -18.29 2.67
N ASN A 241 2.03 -17.00 2.96
CA ASN A 241 2.06 -16.51 4.32
C ASN A 241 1.49 -15.09 4.41
N SER A 242 1.08 -14.69 5.62
CA SER A 242 0.69 -13.32 5.95
C SER A 242 1.39 -12.86 7.23
N VAL A 243 1.84 -11.62 7.25
CA VAL A 243 2.63 -11.03 8.34
C VAL A 243 2.10 -9.64 8.66
N ARG A 244 2.16 -9.28 9.95
CA ARG A 244 1.66 -7.99 10.46
C ARG A 244 2.65 -6.85 10.24
N LEU A 245 2.11 -5.66 9.94
CA LEU A 245 2.79 -4.38 10.09
C LEU A 245 2.43 -3.76 11.45
N PRO A 246 3.37 -3.75 12.42
CA PRO A 246 3.02 -3.39 13.79
C PRO A 246 2.69 -1.91 13.98
N PHE A 247 3.40 -1.00 13.31
CA PHE A 247 3.28 0.44 13.56
C PHE A 247 2.14 1.12 12.81
N ASP A 248 1.59 0.50 11.77
CA ASP A 248 0.48 1.06 11.00
C ASP A 248 -0.74 1.34 11.87
N SER A 249 -1.07 0.43 12.78
CA SER A 249 -2.17 0.61 13.73
C SER A 249 -2.08 1.91 14.54
N PHE A 250 -0.87 2.32 14.94
CA PHE A 250 -0.63 3.56 15.67
C PHE A 250 -0.77 4.77 14.75
N TYR A 251 -0.10 4.74 13.60
CA TYR A 251 -0.12 5.86 12.66
C TYR A 251 -1.54 6.13 12.14
N VAL A 252 -2.24 5.09 11.70
CA VAL A 252 -3.61 5.17 11.19
C VAL A 252 -4.58 5.60 12.27
N SER A 253 -4.44 5.10 13.50
CA SER A 253 -5.30 5.53 14.62
C SER A 253 -5.09 7.01 14.99
N MET A 254 -3.84 7.48 15.05
CA MET A 254 -3.56 8.90 15.30
C MET A 254 -4.12 9.80 14.19
N LEU A 255 -3.99 9.42 12.92
CA LEU A 255 -4.61 10.16 11.82
C LEU A 255 -6.14 10.15 11.90
N SER A 256 -6.74 9.02 12.22
CA SER A 256 -8.19 8.88 12.33
C SER A 256 -8.76 9.75 13.46
N GLU A 257 -8.07 9.84 14.59
CA GLU A 257 -8.44 10.78 15.67
C GLU A 257 -8.29 12.24 15.26
N ASN A 258 -7.28 12.57 14.44
CA ASN A 258 -7.15 13.92 13.87
C ASN A 258 -8.31 14.22 12.90
N TYR A 259 -8.79 13.25 12.12
CA TYR A 259 -9.95 13.43 11.24
C TYR A 259 -11.23 13.71 12.03
N LYS A 260 -11.36 13.12 13.23
CA LYS A 260 -12.47 13.37 14.16
C LYS A 260 -12.33 14.68 14.94
N ASN A 261 -11.23 15.42 14.78
CA ASN A 261 -10.88 16.62 15.57
C ASN A 261 -10.93 16.36 17.09
N SER A 262 -10.51 15.18 17.54
CA SER A 262 -10.56 14.80 18.95
C SER A 262 -9.59 15.59 19.81
N PHE A 263 -10.01 15.98 21.01
CA PHE A 263 -9.10 16.47 22.05
C PHE A 263 -8.06 15.40 22.38
N LEU A 264 -6.77 15.78 22.39
CA LEU A 264 -5.60 14.90 22.55
C LEU A 264 -5.55 13.75 21.52
N ALA A 265 -5.86 14.05 20.25
CA ALA A 265 -5.94 13.08 19.15
C ALA A 265 -4.76 12.09 19.10
N ASN A 266 -3.52 12.56 19.19
CA ASN A 266 -2.35 11.68 19.12
C ASN A 266 -2.25 10.71 20.31
N VAL A 267 -2.66 11.12 21.52
CA VAL A 267 -2.63 10.26 22.72
C VAL A 267 -3.73 9.20 22.63
N LYS A 268 -4.95 9.61 22.27
CA LYS A 268 -6.07 8.67 22.05
C LYS A 268 -5.73 7.69 20.93
N GLY A 269 -5.22 8.20 19.82
CA GLY A 269 -4.83 7.40 18.66
C GLY A 269 -3.71 6.41 19.00
N ALA A 270 -2.73 6.80 19.81
CA ALA A 270 -1.70 5.87 20.30
C ALA A 270 -2.29 4.76 21.17
N GLY A 271 -3.25 5.08 22.06
CA GLY A 271 -3.95 4.10 22.90
C GLY A 271 -4.80 3.12 22.08
N LEU A 272 -5.58 3.63 21.12
CA LEU A 272 -6.37 2.80 20.21
C LEU A 272 -5.49 1.98 19.27
N GLY A 273 -4.37 2.54 18.80
CA GLY A 273 -3.38 1.84 18.01
C GLY A 273 -2.74 0.68 18.79
N LEU A 274 -2.39 0.91 20.06
CA LEU A 274 -1.90 -0.15 20.95
C LEU A 274 -2.94 -1.25 21.14
N TYR A 275 -4.21 -0.89 21.37
CA TYR A 275 -5.31 -1.84 21.49
C TYR A 275 -5.48 -2.67 20.21
N SER A 276 -5.55 -2.02 19.04
CA SER A 276 -5.62 -2.70 17.73
C SER A 276 -4.43 -3.65 17.52
N TRP A 277 -3.22 -3.20 17.86
CA TRP A 277 -2.02 -4.03 17.77
C TRP A 277 -2.06 -5.25 18.71
N ILE A 278 -2.53 -5.10 19.95
CA ILE A 278 -2.67 -6.22 20.90
C ILE A 278 -3.68 -7.25 20.37
N ILE A 279 -4.84 -6.80 19.90
CA ILE A 279 -5.83 -7.69 19.28
C ILE A 279 -5.23 -8.42 18.07
N SER A 280 -4.40 -7.74 17.27
CA SER A 280 -3.71 -8.34 16.12
C SER A 280 -2.77 -9.49 16.47
N LEU A 281 -2.31 -9.58 17.73
CA LEU A 281 -1.47 -10.70 18.20
C LEU A 281 -2.25 -12.01 18.30
N PHE A 282 -3.56 -11.93 18.55
CA PHE A 282 -4.44 -13.09 18.70
C PHE A 282 -5.23 -13.37 17.42
N ASN A 283 -5.45 -12.36 16.58
CA ASN A 283 -6.09 -12.51 15.28
C ASN A 283 -5.39 -11.63 14.23
N ILE A 284 -4.60 -12.27 13.37
CA ILE A 284 -3.86 -11.57 12.31
C ILE A 284 -4.79 -10.81 11.35
N GLY A 285 -6.00 -11.31 11.09
CA GLY A 285 -7.01 -10.66 10.25
C GLY A 285 -7.57 -9.37 10.85
N LYS A 286 -7.22 -9.03 12.11
CA LYS A 286 -7.59 -7.78 12.76
C LYS A 286 -6.48 -6.73 12.81
N THR A 287 -5.35 -6.99 12.13
CA THR A 287 -4.26 -6.02 11.95
C THR A 287 -4.68 -4.88 11.02
N SER A 288 -4.30 -3.63 11.35
CA SER A 288 -4.53 -2.41 10.55
C SER A 288 -4.05 -2.53 9.09
N SER A 289 -2.85 -3.07 8.89
CA SER A 289 -2.30 -3.43 7.57
C SER A 289 -1.62 -4.78 7.60
N LEU A 290 -1.73 -5.52 6.50
CA LEU A 290 -1.15 -6.86 6.37
C LEU A 290 -0.18 -6.91 5.20
N ILE A 291 0.92 -7.64 5.42
CA ILE A 291 1.84 -8.08 4.39
C ILE A 291 1.41 -9.48 3.98
N TYR A 292 1.22 -9.69 2.69
CA TYR A 292 0.93 -10.98 2.10
C TYR A 292 2.14 -11.41 1.27
N ILE A 293 2.53 -12.67 1.42
CA ILE A 293 3.59 -13.29 0.64
C ILE A 293 2.94 -14.30 -0.27
N PHE A 294 2.99 -14.02 -1.57
CA PHE A 294 2.50 -14.90 -2.61
C PHE A 294 3.66 -15.51 -3.38
N GLN A 295 3.43 -16.67 -3.98
CA GLN A 295 4.32 -17.31 -4.93
C GLN A 295 3.65 -17.35 -6.30
N LYS A 296 4.39 -17.01 -7.36
CA LYS A 296 3.93 -17.18 -8.75
C LYS A 296 3.69 -18.66 -9.03
N ASN A 297 2.52 -18.98 -9.58
CA ASN A 297 2.19 -20.34 -10.00
C ASN A 297 3.07 -20.74 -11.19
N ILE A 298 3.47 -22.00 -11.24
CA ILE A 298 4.13 -22.58 -12.41
C ILE A 298 3.04 -22.77 -13.48
N GLU A 299 3.30 -22.26 -14.68
CA GLU A 299 2.47 -22.52 -15.88
C GLU A 299 2.89 -23.84 -16.54
#